data_AF-A0A939YQV9-F1
#
_entry.id   AF-A0A939YQV9-F1
#
_cell.length_a   1.000
_cell.length_b   1.000
_cell.length_c   1.000
_cell.angle_alpha   90.00
_cell.angle_beta   90.00
_cell.angle_gamma   90.00
#
_symmetry.space_group_name_H-M   'P 1'
#
loop_
_entity.id
_entity.type
_entity.pdbx_description
1 polymer ?
#
loop_
_entity_poly.entity_id
_entity_poly.type
_entity_poly.pdbx_seq_one_letter_code
_entity_poly.pdbx_strand_id
1 'polypeptide(L)'
;MTDNRMKRFGALLFDESTMQKYISSGSLAVWRDCVKTHTFLPENVTEDIAEGMKKWALENGATHYTHWFQPLTGETAEKHEGFMIPDGREGFRMDFSGKELLRGEPDASSFPSGGLRSTFEARGYSAWDPTSFAFIKDRVLCIPT
;
A
#
# COMPACT_ATOMS: atom_id res chain seq x y z
N MET A 1 -3.61 31.82 18.63
CA MET A 1 -4.02 30.55 17.97
C MET A 1 -3.17 29.45 18.58
N THR A 2 -3.74 28.63 19.45
CA THR A 2 -3.05 27.46 20.02
C THR A 2 -2.69 26.53 18.88
N ASP A 3 -1.40 26.30 18.74
CA ASP A 3 -0.81 25.52 17.68
C ASP A 3 -1.31 24.07 17.75
N ASN A 4 -2.19 23.73 16.83
CA ASN A 4 -2.94 22.48 16.78
C ASN A 4 -2.09 21.31 16.25
N ARG A 5 -0.76 21.36 16.46
CA ARG A 5 0.24 20.37 16.03
C ARG A 5 -0.17 18.94 16.41
N MET A 6 -0.66 18.74 17.63
CA MET A 6 -1.10 17.43 18.10
C MET A 6 -2.28 16.86 17.31
N LYS A 7 -3.21 17.69 16.81
CA LYS A 7 -4.32 17.20 15.97
C LYS A 7 -3.93 16.94 14.51
N ARG A 8 -2.78 17.44 14.05
CA ARG A 8 -2.27 17.20 12.69
C ARG A 8 -1.30 16.02 12.64
N PHE A 9 -0.61 15.75 13.75
CA PHE A 9 0.29 14.62 13.86
C PHE A 9 -0.46 13.29 13.69
N GLY A 10 0.00 12.44 12.78
CA GLY A 10 -0.63 11.15 12.47
C GLY A 10 -1.96 11.24 11.71
N ALA A 11 -2.43 12.42 11.33
CA ALA A 11 -3.74 12.59 10.69
C ALA A 11 -3.84 11.96 9.28
N LEU A 12 -2.70 11.69 8.65
CA LEU A 12 -2.58 11.08 7.33
C LEU A 12 -2.00 9.65 7.42
N LEU A 13 -2.35 8.93 8.49
CA LEU A 13 -1.97 7.55 8.73
C LEU A 13 -3.20 6.64 8.61
N PHE A 14 -3.10 5.57 7.83
CA PHE A 14 -4.14 4.54 7.75
C PHE A 14 -3.97 3.54 8.89
N ASP A 15 -4.19 4.03 10.11
CA ASP A 15 -4.09 3.27 11.35
C ASP A 15 -5.37 2.48 11.67
N GLU A 16 -5.38 1.76 12.78
CA GLU A 16 -6.55 1.00 13.22
C GLU A 16 -7.82 1.87 13.38
N SER A 17 -7.66 3.09 13.90
CA SER A 17 -8.77 4.03 14.10
C SER A 17 -9.40 4.49 12.79
N THR A 18 -8.56 4.59 11.75
CA THR A 18 -8.95 4.91 10.40
C THR A 18 -9.58 3.68 9.74
N MET A 19 -8.92 2.52 9.80
CA MET A 19 -9.46 1.25 9.30
C MET A 19 -10.88 1.00 9.79
N GLN A 20 -11.17 1.22 11.09
CA GLN A 20 -12.51 1.05 11.65
C GLN A 20 -13.62 1.83 10.93
N LYS A 21 -13.28 2.93 10.24
CA LYS A 21 -14.23 3.75 9.46
C LYS A 21 -14.38 3.30 8.01
N TYR A 22 -13.39 2.59 7.46
CA TYR A 22 -13.29 2.29 6.03
C TYR A 22 -13.40 0.81 5.69
N ILE A 23 -13.17 -0.10 6.63
CA ILE A 23 -13.23 -1.56 6.42
C ILE A 23 -14.32 -2.19 7.29
N SER A 24 -14.77 -3.40 6.93
CA SER A 24 -15.78 -4.10 7.72
C SER A 24 -15.26 -4.46 9.13
N SER A 25 -16.17 -4.47 10.11
CA SER A 25 -15.82 -4.86 11.49
C SER A 25 -15.27 -6.29 11.59
N GLY A 26 -15.71 -7.18 10.67
CA GLY A 26 -15.20 -8.55 10.56
C GLY A 26 -13.74 -8.57 10.09
N SER A 27 -13.42 -7.87 9.00
CA SER A 27 -12.05 -7.75 8.51
C SER A 27 -11.12 -7.09 9.51
N LEU A 28 -11.58 -6.07 10.24
CA LEU A 28 -10.81 -5.43 11.30
C LEU A 28 -10.46 -6.41 12.44
N ALA A 29 -11.40 -7.27 12.83
CA ALA A 29 -11.14 -8.29 13.85
C ALA A 29 -10.09 -9.31 13.38
N VAL A 30 -10.21 -9.78 12.13
CA VAL A 30 -9.22 -10.71 11.55
C VAL A 30 -7.85 -10.03 11.42
N TRP A 31 -7.80 -8.79 10.97
CA TRP A 31 -6.55 -8.01 10.90
C TRP A 31 -5.86 -7.90 12.26
N ARG A 32 -6.60 -7.60 13.33
CA ARG A 32 -6.05 -7.54 14.70
C ARG A 32 -5.43 -8.87 15.11
N ASP A 33 -6.07 -9.99 14.79
CA ASP A 33 -5.57 -11.31 15.15
C ASP A 33 -4.34 -11.68 14.32
N CYS A 34 -4.31 -11.33 13.03
CA CYS A 34 -3.14 -11.50 12.17
C CYS A 34 -1.92 -10.70 12.68
N VAL A 35 -2.12 -9.44 13.07
CA VAL A 35 -1.07 -8.60 13.65
C VAL A 35 -0.52 -9.19 14.95
N LYS A 36 -1.39 -9.68 15.85
CA LYS A 36 -0.98 -10.28 17.13
C LYS A 36 -0.23 -11.60 16.95
N THR A 37 -0.64 -12.39 15.96
CA THR A 37 -0.09 -13.74 15.73
C THR A 37 1.06 -13.76 14.73
N HIS A 38 1.37 -12.61 14.12
CA HIS A 38 2.31 -12.49 13.00
C HIS A 38 1.98 -13.47 11.86
N THR A 39 0.70 -13.55 11.50
CA THR A 39 0.20 -14.40 10.40
C THR A 39 -0.24 -13.57 9.20
N PHE A 40 -0.32 -14.22 8.04
CA PHE A 40 -0.76 -13.58 6.80
C PHE A 40 -2.25 -13.24 6.82
N LEU A 41 -2.59 -12.10 6.21
CA LEU A 41 -3.98 -11.70 6.01
C LEU A 41 -4.66 -12.60 4.95
N PRO A 42 -5.86 -13.12 5.23
CA PRO A 42 -6.68 -13.81 4.24
C PRO A 42 -7.00 -12.90 3.04
N GLU A 43 -7.10 -13.46 1.83
CA GLU A 43 -7.33 -12.70 0.59
C GLU A 43 -8.57 -11.79 0.67
N ASN A 44 -9.68 -12.28 1.24
CA ASN A 44 -10.90 -11.50 1.40
C ASN A 44 -10.74 -10.30 2.35
N VAL A 45 -9.91 -10.43 3.37
CA VAL A 45 -9.61 -9.35 4.34
C VAL A 45 -8.66 -8.35 3.69
N THR A 46 -7.66 -8.83 2.95
CA THR A 46 -6.74 -7.99 2.17
C THR A 46 -7.48 -7.14 1.14
N GLU A 47 -8.45 -7.71 0.42
CA GLU A 47 -9.26 -6.98 -0.56
C GLU A 47 -10.08 -5.86 0.09
N ASP A 48 -10.76 -6.15 1.21
CA ASP A 48 -11.54 -5.17 1.98
C ASP A 48 -10.64 -4.04 2.52
N ILE A 49 -9.44 -4.38 3.00
CA ILE A 49 -8.45 -3.39 3.43
C ILE A 49 -7.96 -2.53 2.27
N ALA A 50 -7.68 -3.12 1.11
CA ALA A 50 -7.23 -2.37 -0.06
C ALA A 50 -8.31 -1.38 -0.53
N GLU A 51 -9.57 -1.82 -0.62
CA GLU A 51 -10.69 -0.96 -0.99
C GLU A 51 -10.87 0.20 0.01
N GLY A 52 -10.85 -0.11 1.31
CA GLY A 52 -10.93 0.90 2.37
C GLY A 52 -9.77 1.90 2.34
N MET A 53 -8.54 1.42 2.13
CA MET A 53 -7.33 2.23 2.06
C MET A 53 -7.36 3.17 0.85
N LYS A 54 -7.79 2.68 -0.32
CA LYS A 54 -7.99 3.50 -1.53
C LYS A 54 -9.02 4.59 -1.30
N LYS A 55 -10.18 4.24 -0.74
CA LYS A 55 -11.25 5.20 -0.47
C LYS A 55 -10.76 6.31 0.45
N TRP A 56 -10.11 5.95 1.55
CA TRP A 56 -9.50 6.91 2.47
C TRP A 56 -8.46 7.79 1.78
N ALA A 57 -7.60 7.21 0.93
CA ALA A 57 -6.57 7.94 0.22
C ALA A 57 -7.18 9.00 -0.73
N LEU A 58 -8.20 8.63 -1.49
CA LEU A 58 -8.91 9.54 -2.39
C LEU A 58 -9.63 10.67 -1.62
N GLU A 59 -10.27 10.36 -0.50
CA GLU A 59 -10.91 11.36 0.37
C GLU A 59 -9.91 12.37 0.96
N ASN A 60 -8.66 11.96 1.15
CA ASN A 60 -7.56 12.81 1.59
C ASN A 60 -6.77 13.44 0.43
N GLY A 61 -7.28 13.33 -0.81
CA GLY A 61 -6.74 14.00 -1.99
C GLY A 61 -5.51 13.32 -2.61
N ALA A 62 -5.25 12.05 -2.29
CA ALA A 62 -4.21 11.28 -2.96
C ALA A 62 -4.62 10.97 -4.42
N THR A 63 -3.64 11.02 -5.32
CA THR A 63 -3.83 10.74 -6.77
C THR A 63 -3.06 9.53 -7.25
N HIS A 64 -2.05 9.12 -6.48
CA HIS A 64 -1.16 7.99 -6.77
C HIS A 64 -0.97 7.15 -5.50
N TYR A 65 -0.50 5.93 -5.65
CA TYR A 65 0.06 5.12 -4.58
C TYR A 65 1.47 4.66 -4.94
N THR A 66 2.22 4.19 -3.94
CA THR A 66 3.56 3.63 -4.12
C THR A 66 3.84 2.60 -3.05
N HIS A 67 4.55 1.53 -3.42
CA HIS A 67 5.21 0.67 -2.45
C HIS A 67 6.49 1.36 -1.97
N TRP A 68 6.50 1.70 -0.69
CA TRP A 68 7.53 2.50 -0.06
C TRP A 68 8.51 1.59 0.67
N PHE A 69 9.76 1.53 0.23
CA PHE A 69 10.79 0.71 0.85
C PHE A 69 12.15 1.43 0.89
N GLN A 70 12.98 1.05 1.86
CA GLN A 70 14.34 1.57 2.00
C GLN A 70 15.36 0.53 1.51
N PRO A 71 15.93 0.65 0.30
CA PRO A 71 17.01 -0.22 -0.13
C PRO A 71 18.27 -0.03 0.74
N LEU A 72 19.07 -1.09 0.82
CA LEU A 72 20.34 -1.14 1.58
C LEU A 72 21.41 -0.14 1.11
N THR A 73 21.14 0.62 0.04
CA THR A 73 21.97 1.73 -0.45
C THR A 73 21.82 3.01 0.38
N GLY A 74 20.84 3.09 1.29
CA GLY A 74 20.63 4.23 2.18
C GLY A 74 19.81 5.38 1.58
N GLU A 75 19.37 5.26 0.33
CA GLU A 75 18.43 6.18 -0.32
C GLU A 75 17.04 5.56 -0.37
N THR A 76 15.97 6.34 -0.23
CA THR A 76 14.59 5.80 -0.32
C THR A 76 14.22 5.60 -1.79
N ALA A 77 13.69 4.43 -2.14
CA ALA A 77 13.15 4.17 -3.46
C ALA A 77 11.62 4.26 -3.42
N GLU A 78 11.06 5.12 -4.26
CA GLU A 78 9.61 5.31 -4.40
C GLU A 78 9.29 5.25 -5.91
N LYS A 79 8.34 4.40 -6.32
CA LYS A 79 7.78 4.41 -7.68
C LYS A 79 6.30 4.70 -7.61
N HIS A 80 5.87 5.82 -8.18
CA HIS A 80 4.48 6.27 -8.10
C HIS A 80 3.64 5.60 -9.19
N GLU A 81 2.58 4.92 -8.78
CA GLU A 81 1.53 4.36 -9.65
C GLU A 81 0.24 5.18 -9.49
N GLY A 82 -0.38 5.57 -10.59
CA GLY A 82 -1.62 6.33 -10.55
C GLY A 82 -2.79 5.44 -10.13
N PHE A 83 -3.69 5.95 -9.28
CA PHE A 83 -4.95 5.24 -9.02
C PHE A 83 -5.82 5.12 -10.27
N MET A 84 -5.72 6.08 -11.20
CA MET A 84 -6.47 6.09 -12.46
C MET A 84 -5.62 5.56 -13.61
N ILE A 85 -6.08 4.48 -14.23
CA ILE A 85 -5.47 3.89 -15.42
C ILE A 85 -6.48 4.02 -16.59
N PRO A 86 -6.03 4.42 -17.80
CA PRO A 86 -6.88 4.41 -18.98
C PRO A 86 -7.43 3.00 -19.23
N ASP A 87 -8.76 2.84 -19.36
CA ASP A 87 -9.40 1.53 -19.52
C ASP A 87 -9.38 0.99 -20.97
N GLY A 88 -8.76 1.74 -21.88
CA GLY A 88 -8.70 1.46 -23.31
C GLY A 88 -9.96 1.87 -24.09
N ARG A 89 -10.94 2.53 -23.47
CA ARG A 89 -12.21 2.98 -24.09
C ARG A 89 -12.69 4.31 -23.50
N GLU A 90 -12.14 5.45 -23.92
CA GLU A 90 -12.55 6.83 -23.51
C GLU A 90 -12.77 7.06 -21.99
N GLY A 91 -12.42 6.11 -21.13
CA GLY A 91 -12.72 6.08 -19.71
C GLY A 91 -11.47 5.79 -18.89
N PHE A 92 -11.66 5.84 -17.57
CA PHE A 92 -10.62 5.58 -16.59
C PHE A 92 -11.12 4.53 -15.60
N ARG A 93 -10.30 3.51 -15.35
CA ARG A 93 -10.50 2.56 -14.28
C ARG A 93 -9.67 2.97 -13.08
N MET A 94 -10.27 2.87 -11.90
CA MET A 94 -9.56 3.08 -10.65
C MET A 94 -8.98 1.74 -10.19
N ASP A 95 -7.66 1.56 -10.22
CA ASP A 95 -6.99 0.31 -9.86
C ASP A 95 -6.21 0.45 -8.54
N PHE A 96 -6.60 -0.39 -7.58
CA PHE A 96 -5.92 -0.69 -6.31
C PHE A 96 -6.76 -1.78 -5.62
N SER A 97 -6.29 -3.03 -5.62
CA SER A 97 -6.94 -4.19 -5.01
C SER A 97 -6.00 -4.87 -4.01
N GLY A 98 -6.46 -5.94 -3.37
CA GLY A 98 -5.66 -6.72 -2.45
C GLY A 98 -4.41 -7.31 -3.09
N LYS A 99 -4.42 -7.52 -4.42
CA LYS A 99 -3.24 -7.98 -5.17
C LYS A 99 -2.14 -6.93 -5.22
N GLU A 100 -2.48 -5.68 -5.52
CA GLU A 100 -1.54 -4.56 -5.51
C GLU A 100 -1.06 -4.31 -4.08
N LEU A 101 -1.94 -4.37 -3.08
CA LEU A 101 -1.53 -4.23 -1.67
C LEU A 101 -0.46 -5.26 -1.23
N LEU A 102 -0.56 -6.50 -1.70
CA LEU A 102 0.40 -7.58 -1.39
C LEU A 102 1.58 -7.67 -2.35
N ARG A 103 1.57 -6.96 -3.47
CA ARG A 103 2.55 -7.13 -4.54
C ARG A 103 3.15 -5.79 -4.94
N GLY A 104 4.27 -5.43 -4.32
CA GLY A 104 5.22 -4.53 -4.95
C GLY A 104 5.64 -5.07 -6.31
N GLU A 105 5.63 -4.23 -7.35
CA GLU A 105 6.07 -4.67 -8.68
C GLU A 105 7.47 -5.31 -8.59
N PRO A 106 7.73 -6.38 -9.37
CA PRO A 106 9.09 -6.84 -9.55
C PRO A 106 9.88 -5.68 -10.16
N ASP A 107 10.98 -5.29 -9.52
CA ASP A 107 12.00 -4.43 -10.13
C ASP A 107 12.48 -5.09 -11.43
N ALA A 108 11.79 -4.79 -12.53
CA ALA A 108 12.26 -5.03 -13.87
C ALA A 108 13.22 -3.90 -14.23
N SER A 109 14.26 -3.74 -13.41
CA SER A 109 15.46 -3.05 -13.85
C SER A 109 15.98 -3.82 -15.04
N SER A 110 15.86 -3.16 -16.19
CA SER A 110 16.38 -3.60 -17.46
C SER A 110 17.91 -3.56 -17.36
N PHE A 111 18.49 -4.59 -16.74
CA PHE A 111 19.92 -4.82 -16.86
C PHE A 111 20.21 -5.30 -18.29
N PRO A 112 21.03 -4.58 -19.07
CA PRO A 112 21.41 -4.99 -20.40
C PRO A 112 22.54 -6.04 -20.29
N SER A 113 22.22 -7.26 -19.88
CA SER A 113 23.04 -8.44 -20.18
C SER A 113 22.32 -9.71 -19.73
N GLY A 114 21.88 -10.50 -20.71
CA GLY A 114 21.35 -11.84 -20.49
C GLY A 114 22.37 -12.76 -19.81
N GLY A 115 21.87 -13.60 -18.90
CA GLY A 115 22.70 -14.59 -18.23
C GLY A 115 21.89 -15.45 -17.24
N LEU A 116 21.20 -16.45 -17.79
CA LEU A 116 20.79 -17.72 -17.14
C LEU A 116 20.99 -17.80 -15.62
N ARG A 117 19.97 -17.38 -14.86
CA ARG A 117 19.71 -17.90 -13.51
C ARG A 117 18.20 -18.10 -13.35
N SER A 118 17.81 -19.27 -12.84
CA SER A 118 16.41 -19.68 -12.67
C SER A 118 15.59 -18.60 -11.99
N THR A 119 14.59 -18.08 -12.70
CA THR A 119 13.68 -17.00 -12.27
C THR A 119 12.65 -17.42 -11.22
N PHE A 120 12.94 -18.41 -10.37
CA PHE A 120 11.97 -18.93 -9.40
C PHE A 120 12.25 -18.54 -7.94
N GLU A 121 13.48 -18.18 -7.57
CA GLU A 121 13.85 -18.00 -6.15
C GLU A 121 14.34 -16.59 -5.74
N ALA A 122 14.23 -15.60 -6.62
CA ALA A 122 14.64 -14.22 -6.31
C ALA A 122 13.57 -13.17 -6.62
N ARG A 123 12.29 -13.53 -6.48
CA ARG A 123 11.18 -12.56 -6.54
C ARG A 123 10.71 -12.27 -5.12
N GLY A 124 11.43 -11.39 -4.43
CA GLY A 124 10.96 -10.80 -3.18
C GLY A 124 9.75 -9.93 -3.48
N TYR A 125 8.56 -10.54 -3.51
CA TYR A 125 7.31 -9.78 -3.41
C TYR A 125 7.29 -9.23 -1.99
N SER A 126 7.59 -7.95 -1.84
CA SER A 126 7.44 -7.28 -0.56
C SER A 126 5.94 -7.08 -0.34
N ALA A 127 5.35 -7.99 0.44
CA ALA A 127 3.97 -7.86 0.87
C ALA A 127 3.89 -6.75 1.92
N TRP A 128 2.84 -5.92 1.86
CA TRP A 128 2.59 -4.93 2.90
C TRP A 128 2.62 -5.57 4.29
N ASP A 129 3.46 -5.03 5.18
CA ASP A 129 3.52 -5.42 6.58
C ASP A 129 2.36 -4.73 7.33
N PRO A 130 1.36 -5.47 7.84
CA PRO A 130 0.21 -4.87 8.52
C PRO A 130 0.57 -4.16 9.83
N THR A 131 1.79 -4.35 10.35
CA THR A 131 2.32 -3.60 11.50
C THR A 131 2.90 -2.23 11.11
N SER A 132 3.15 -2.00 9.83
CA SER A 132 3.65 -0.75 9.26
C SER A 132 2.54 -0.04 8.50
N PHE A 133 1.91 0.95 9.14
CA PHE A 133 0.75 1.63 8.57
C PHE A 133 1.07 2.41 7.29
N ALA A 134 0.19 2.29 6.30
CA ALA A 134 0.22 3.15 5.11
C ALA A 134 -0.06 4.60 5.48
N PHE A 135 0.53 5.54 4.74
CA PHE A 135 0.39 6.98 5.02
C PHE A 135 0.30 7.77 3.72
N ILE A 136 -0.18 9.02 3.80
CA ILE A 136 -0.19 9.93 2.65
C ILE A 136 0.92 10.96 2.80
N LYS A 137 1.73 11.08 1.75
CA LYS A 137 2.77 12.10 1.61
C LYS A 137 2.65 12.73 0.23
N ASP A 138 2.60 14.06 0.16
CA ASP A 138 2.56 14.81 -1.11
C ASP A 138 1.50 14.34 -2.13
N ARG A 139 0.31 13.92 -1.63
CA ARG A 139 -0.80 13.34 -2.40
C ARG A 139 -0.53 11.94 -2.98
N VAL A 140 0.38 11.20 -2.38
CA VAL A 140 0.67 9.80 -2.71
C VAL A 140 0.40 8.93 -1.49
N LEU A 141 -0.36 7.85 -1.68
CA LEU A 141 -0.50 6.79 -0.69
C LEU A 141 0.77 5.94 -0.67
N CYS A 142 1.55 6.01 0.40
CA CYS A 142 2.76 5.21 0.61
C CYS A 142 2.41 3.95 1.40
N ILE A 143 2.74 2.79 0.85
CA ILE A 143 2.49 1.47 1.42
C ILE A 143 3.84 0.87 1.84
N PRO A 144 4.17 0.81 3.14
CA PRO A 144 5.44 0.27 3.59
C PRO A 144 5.59 -1.20 3.22
N THR A 145 6.69 -1.57 2.55
CA THR A 145 6.98 -2.97 2.18
C THR A 145 8.44 -3.32 2.38
#